data_AF-A0A3P0N9J0-F1
#
_entry.id   AF-A0A3P0N9J0-F1
#
_cell.length_a   1.000
_cell.length_b   1.000
_cell.length_c   1.000
_cell.angle_alpha   90.00
_cell.angle_beta   90.00
_cell.angle_gamma   90.00
#
_symmetry.space_group_name_H-M   'P 1'
#
loop_
_entity.id
_entity.type
_entity.pdbx_description
1 polymer ?
#
loop_
_entity_poly.entity_id
_entity_poly.type
_entity_poly.pdbx_seq_one_letter_code
_entity_poly.pdbx_strand_id
1 'polypeptide(L)'
;MWVNGPSGKQQIVESQAAFEALGEGWKKPARVDAVPREQQADFIEYPKWVGDVLVQNAEEEAAIAPTAPGDADAQADDERTALIQIADEKGIKIDKRWSNDKIRAALEAV
;
A
#
# COMPACT_ATOMS: atom_id res chain seq x y z
N MET A 1 -23.90 -10.12 -13.52
CA MET A 1 -24.69 -8.97 -13.06
C MET A 1 -25.81 -9.46 -12.16
N TRP A 2 -25.87 -9.00 -10.92
CA TRP A 2 -26.97 -9.30 -10.00
C TRP A 2 -28.22 -8.47 -10.35
N VAL A 3 -29.42 -9.06 -10.30
CA VAL A 3 -30.70 -8.40 -10.59
C VAL A 3 -31.79 -8.87 -9.61
N ASN A 4 -32.69 -7.96 -9.27
CA ASN A 4 -33.83 -8.21 -8.37
C ASN A 4 -35.12 -8.27 -9.20
N GLY A 5 -35.92 -9.30 -8.99
CA GLY A 5 -37.17 -9.55 -9.69
C GLY A 5 -38.41 -9.31 -8.83
N PRO A 6 -39.61 -9.53 -9.39
CA PRO A 6 -40.87 -9.40 -8.68
C PRO A 6 -40.92 -10.32 -7.45
N SER A 7 -41.59 -9.87 -6.38
CA SER A 7 -41.75 -10.63 -5.13
C SER A 7 -40.43 -11.01 -4.44
N GLY A 8 -39.37 -10.21 -4.61
CA GLY A 8 -38.09 -10.40 -3.91
C GLY A 8 -37.17 -11.47 -4.50
N LYS A 9 -37.45 -11.95 -5.72
CA LYS A 9 -36.56 -12.89 -6.42
C LYS A 9 -35.21 -12.24 -6.74
N GLN A 10 -34.15 -13.04 -6.75
CA GLN A 10 -32.78 -12.59 -7.03
C GLN A 10 -32.13 -13.56 -8.02
N GLN A 11 -31.44 -13.03 -9.03
CA GLN A 11 -30.75 -13.83 -10.03
C GLN A 11 -29.46 -13.13 -10.49
N ILE A 12 -28.47 -13.92 -10.90
CA ILE A 12 -27.27 -13.43 -11.58
C ILE A 12 -27.43 -13.71 -13.08
N VAL A 13 -27.29 -12.67 -13.90
CA VAL A 13 -27.27 -12.75 -15.37
C VAL A 13 -25.92 -12.36 -15.92
N GLU A 14 -25.48 -13.02 -16.99
CA GLU A 14 -24.12 -12.87 -17.53
C GLU A 14 -23.99 -11.74 -18.55
N SER A 15 -25.11 -11.30 -19.14
CA SER A 15 -25.11 -10.28 -20.19
C SER A 15 -26.33 -9.34 -20.10
N GLN A 16 -26.25 -8.22 -20.81
CA GLN A 16 -27.36 -7.26 -20.93
C GLN A 16 -28.56 -7.89 -21.66
N ALA A 17 -28.32 -8.69 -22.70
CA ALA A 17 -29.37 -9.41 -23.41
C ALA A 17 -30.10 -10.42 -22.49
N ALA A 18 -29.36 -11.10 -21.62
CA ALA A 18 -29.96 -12.00 -20.63
C ALA A 18 -30.83 -11.25 -19.60
N PHE A 19 -30.48 -10.00 -19.26
CA PHE A 19 -31.32 -9.15 -18.41
C PHE A 19 -32.62 -8.73 -19.12
N GLU A 20 -32.53 -8.27 -20.37
CA GLU A 20 -33.70 -7.84 -21.15
C GLU A 20 -34.68 -8.99 -21.40
N ALA A 21 -34.17 -10.21 -21.57
CA ALA A 21 -34.98 -11.43 -21.70
C ALA A 21 -35.79 -11.80 -20.45
N LEU A 22 -35.43 -11.28 -19.26
CA LEU A 22 -36.18 -11.55 -18.02
C LEU A 22 -37.56 -10.87 -17.99
N GLY A 23 -37.76 -9.85 -18.83
CA GLY A 23 -39.03 -9.15 -18.96
C GLY A 23 -39.33 -8.14 -17.84
N GLU A 24 -40.60 -7.76 -17.76
CA GLU A 24 -41.05 -6.65 -16.92
C GLU A 24 -40.92 -6.94 -15.42
N GLY A 25 -40.55 -5.92 -14.64
CA GLY A 25 -40.42 -6.01 -13.18
C GLY A 25 -39.04 -6.41 -12.65
N TRP A 26 -38.08 -6.74 -13.52
CA TRP A 26 -36.69 -6.93 -13.13
C TRP A 26 -35.91 -5.61 -13.10
N LYS A 27 -35.16 -5.40 -12.02
CA LYS A 27 -34.39 -4.18 -11.79
C LYS A 27 -32.95 -4.51 -11.42
N LYS A 28 -32.02 -3.73 -11.95
CA LYS A 28 -30.64 -3.74 -11.48
C LYS A 28 -30.62 -3.12 -10.07
N PRO A 29 -29.81 -3.65 -9.13
CA PRO A 29 -29.62 -3.01 -7.84
C PRO A 29 -29.07 -1.59 -8.06
N ALA A 30 -29.47 -0.66 -7.19
CA ALA A 30 -28.87 0.65 -7.17
C ALA A 30 -27.36 0.49 -6.92
N ARG A 31 -26.54 1.08 -7.79
CA ARG A 31 -25.13 1.26 -7.47
C ARG A 31 -25.08 2.37 -6.43
N VAL A 32 -24.79 1.99 -5.20
CA VAL A 32 -24.33 2.93 -4.18
C VAL A 32 -22.86 3.19 -4.42
N ASP A 33 -22.45 4.45 -4.34
CA ASP A 33 -21.03 4.79 -4.32
C ASP A 33 -20.41 4.14 -3.10
N ALA A 34 -19.32 3.41 -3.31
CA ALA A 34 -18.60 2.80 -2.22
C ALA A 34 -17.95 3.91 -1.38
N VAL A 35 -18.44 4.11 -0.16
CA VAL A 35 -17.82 5.03 0.80
C VAL A 35 -16.62 4.31 1.43
N PRO A 36 -15.39 4.85 1.30
CA PRO A 36 -14.22 4.31 2.00
C PRO A 36 -14.50 4.11 3.48
N ARG A 37 -13.98 3.03 4.08
CA ARG A 37 -14.26 2.66 5.48
C ARG A 37 -13.99 3.81 6.46
N GLU A 38 -12.93 4.55 6.21
CA GLU A 38 -12.43 5.71 6.96
C GLU A 38 -13.38 6.91 6.92
N GLN A 39 -14.28 6.98 5.94
CA GLN A 39 -15.28 8.05 5.78
C GLN A 39 -16.67 7.65 6.30
N GLN A 40 -16.83 6.43 6.82
CA GLN A 40 -18.10 5.97 7.37
C GLN A 40 -18.33 6.60 8.76
N ALA A 41 -19.59 6.92 9.08
CA ALA A 41 -19.93 7.64 10.32
C ALA A 41 -19.62 6.87 11.61
N ASP A 42 -19.48 5.55 11.52
CA ASP A 42 -19.14 4.65 12.63
C ASP A 42 -17.64 4.31 12.66
N PHE A 43 -16.82 4.95 11.82
CA PHE A 43 -15.39 4.75 11.83
C PHE A 43 -14.79 5.44 13.06
N ILE A 44 -14.03 4.65 13.82
CA ILE A 44 -13.24 5.14 14.95
C ILE A 44 -11.79 4.87 14.59
N GLU A 45 -11.01 5.93 14.51
CA GLU A 45 -9.57 5.81 14.31
C GLU A 45 -8.90 5.40 15.62
N TYR A 46 -8.07 4.37 15.56
CA TYR A 46 -7.30 3.92 16.71
C TYR A 46 -5.93 4.58 16.69
N PRO A 47 -5.32 4.78 17.88
CA PRO A 47 -3.99 5.35 17.95
C PRO A 47 -2.99 4.47 17.19
N LYS A 48 -2.12 5.09 16.39
CA LYS A 48 -1.11 4.40 15.59
C LYS A 48 0.26 5.06 15.72
N TRP A 49 1.32 4.27 15.53
CA TRP A 49 2.68 4.78 15.52
C TRP A 49 3.01 5.31 14.11
N VAL A 50 3.54 6.53 14.06
CA VAL A 50 4.10 7.16 12.86
C VAL A 50 5.55 7.52 13.20
N GLY A 51 6.50 6.68 12.77
CA GLY A 51 7.87 6.71 13.28
C GLY A 51 7.90 6.45 14.80
N ASP A 52 8.49 7.37 15.55
CA ASP A 52 8.61 7.30 17.02
C ASP A 52 7.47 8.04 17.77
N VAL A 53 6.44 8.49 17.06
CA VAL A 53 5.32 9.26 17.64
C VAL A 53 4.02 8.47 17.57
N LEU A 54 3.28 8.41 18.67
CA LEU A 54 1.93 7.86 18.71
C LEU A 54 0.91 8.96 18.37
N VAL A 55 0.20 8.81 17.25
CA VAL A 55 -0.88 9.72 16.82
C VAL A 55 -2.25 9.15 17.14
N GLN A 56 -3.19 10.01 17.51
CA GLN A 56 -4.56 9.64 17.89
C GLN A 56 -5.55 9.71 16.72
N ASN A 57 -5.22 10.48 15.67
CA ASN A 57 -6.11 10.73 14.53
C ASN A 57 -5.32 11.15 13.27
N ALA A 58 -6.02 11.19 12.13
CA ALA A 58 -5.47 11.57 10.84
C ALA A 58 -4.98 13.02 10.76
N GLU A 59 -5.53 13.94 11.56
CA GLU A 59 -5.05 15.33 11.61
C GLU A 59 -3.66 15.41 12.25
N GLU A 60 -3.44 14.66 13.34
CA GLU A 60 -2.13 14.52 13.98
C GLU A 60 -1.12 13.83 13.07
N GLU A 61 -1.53 12.80 12.32
CA GLU A 61 -0.67 12.20 11.29
C GLU A 61 -0.29 13.19 10.19
N ALA A 62 -1.24 13.97 9.66
CA ALA A 62 -0.98 14.93 8.60
C ALA A 62 -0.09 16.10 9.05
N ALA A 63 -0.13 16.43 10.35
CA ALA A 63 0.73 17.43 10.96
C ALA A 63 2.17 16.94 11.16
N ILE A 64 2.39 15.62 11.19
CA ILE A 64 3.72 15.03 11.11
C ILE A 64 4.17 15.17 9.66
N ALA A 65 5.05 16.15 9.39
CA ALA A 65 5.81 16.18 8.15
C ALA A 65 6.40 14.78 7.92
N PRO A 66 6.53 14.28 6.67
CA PRO A 66 7.12 12.98 6.41
C PRO A 66 8.60 13.00 6.80
N THR A 67 8.89 12.89 8.10
CA THR A 67 10.13 12.34 8.61
C THR A 67 10.10 10.90 8.15
N ALA A 68 10.94 10.60 7.16
CA ALA A 68 11.09 9.27 6.63
C ALA A 68 11.22 8.29 7.80
N PRO A 69 10.54 7.14 7.76
CA PRO A 69 10.69 6.15 8.80
C PRO A 69 12.16 5.72 8.84
N GLY A 70 12.87 6.10 9.90
CA GLY A 70 14.22 5.62 10.20
C GLY A 70 15.36 6.51 9.75
N ASP A 71 15.49 7.74 10.25
CA ASP A 71 16.69 8.57 10.00
C ASP A 71 18.00 7.92 10.51
N ALA A 72 17.93 6.90 11.39
CA ALA A 72 19.08 6.07 11.76
C ALA A 72 19.37 4.92 10.77
N ASP A 73 18.35 4.37 10.13
CA ASP A 73 18.48 3.27 9.15
C ASP A 73 18.73 3.81 7.73
N ALA A 74 18.16 4.97 7.37
CA ALA A 74 18.40 5.66 6.12
C ALA A 74 19.86 6.09 5.97
N GLN A 75 20.51 6.51 7.06
CA GLN A 75 21.90 6.91 7.04
C GLN A 75 22.86 5.70 6.87
N ALA A 76 22.46 4.53 7.38
CA ALA A 76 23.18 3.26 7.17
C ALA A 76 22.95 2.70 5.75
N ASP A 77 21.75 2.86 5.21
CA ASP A 77 21.40 2.50 3.84
C ASP A 77 22.09 3.40 2.80
N ASP A 78 22.25 4.70 3.09
CA ASP A 78 23.00 5.63 2.25
C ASP A 78 24.50 5.27 2.17
N GLU A 79 25.13 4.94 3.30
CA GLU A 79 26.53 4.51 3.30
C GLU A 79 26.72 3.19 2.54
N ARG A 80 25.84 2.21 2.79
CA ARG A 80 25.90 0.92 2.09
C ARG A 80 25.71 1.10 0.59
N THR A 81 24.78 1.96 0.18
CA THR A 81 24.52 2.27 -1.23
C THR A 81 25.74 2.89 -1.89
N ALA A 82 26.39 3.86 -1.24
CA ALA A 82 27.63 4.47 -1.74
C ALA A 82 28.75 3.42 -1.90
N LEU A 83 28.92 2.52 -0.94
CA LEU A 83 29.93 1.46 -1.00
C LEU A 83 29.67 0.45 -2.13
N ILE A 84 28.41 0.10 -2.37
CA ILE A 84 28.02 -0.78 -3.48
C ILE A 84 28.28 -0.11 -4.83
N GLN A 85 27.99 1.18 -4.96
CA GLN A 85 28.24 1.93 -6.18
C GLN A 85 29.74 1.99 -6.52
N ILE A 86 30.59 2.31 -5.53
CA ILE A 86 32.05 2.34 -5.72
C ILE A 86 32.58 0.95 -6.09
N ALA A 87 32.02 -0.11 -5.53
CA ALA A 87 32.42 -1.48 -5.87
C ALA A 87 32.02 -1.88 -7.29
N ASP A 88 30.84 -1.48 -7.76
CA ASP A 88 30.41 -1.70 -9.14
C ASP A 88 31.33 -0.96 -10.13
N GLU A 89 31.69 0.30 -9.82
CA GLU A 89 32.67 1.08 -10.59
C GLU A 89 34.06 0.40 -10.66
N LYS A 90 34.48 -0.24 -9.57
CA LYS A 90 35.73 -1.02 -9.50
C LYS A 90 35.59 -2.46 -10.05
N GLY A 91 34.39 -2.89 -10.47
CA GLY A 91 34.11 -4.24 -10.97
C GLY A 91 34.14 -5.34 -9.89
N ILE A 92 33.99 -5.00 -8.62
CA ILE A 92 34.00 -5.92 -7.49
C ILE A 92 32.58 -6.42 -7.20
N LYS A 93 32.35 -7.73 -7.30
CA LYS A 93 31.06 -8.34 -6.96
C LYS A 93 30.89 -8.47 -5.45
N ILE A 94 29.97 -7.69 -4.89
CA ILE A 94 29.60 -7.77 -3.47
C ILE A 94 28.49 -8.82 -3.25
N ASP A 95 28.65 -9.65 -2.23
CA ASP A 95 27.57 -10.49 -1.72
C ASP A 95 26.64 -9.67 -0.80
N LYS A 96 25.32 -9.84 -0.98
CA LYS A 96 24.29 -9.06 -0.27
C LYS A 96 24.32 -9.21 1.25
N ARG A 97 25.01 -10.20 1.80
CA ARG A 97 25.17 -10.45 3.25
C ARG A 97 26.45 -9.86 3.84
N TRP A 98 27.30 -9.23 3.04
CA TRP A 98 28.52 -8.60 3.55
C TRP A 98 28.19 -7.36 4.38
N SER A 99 28.85 -7.24 5.54
CA SER A 99 28.84 -6.01 6.34
C SER A 99 29.58 -4.89 5.62
N ASN A 100 29.27 -3.64 5.96
CA ASN A 100 29.91 -2.46 5.36
C ASN A 100 31.44 -2.49 5.54
N ASP A 101 31.94 -2.92 6.70
CA ASP A 101 33.38 -3.06 6.96
C ASP A 101 34.07 -4.04 6.00
N LYS A 102 33.40 -5.14 5.67
CA LYS A 102 33.93 -6.14 4.72
C LYS A 102 33.94 -5.60 3.29
N ILE A 103 32.95 -4.78 2.92
CA ILE A 103 32.92 -4.10 1.62
C ILE A 103 34.04 -3.06 1.55
N ARG A 104 34.26 -2.24 2.60
CA ARG A 104 35.37 -1.28 2.66
C ARG A 104 36.74 -1.95 2.53
N ALA A 105 36.97 -3.04 3.27
CA ALA A 105 38.23 -3.80 3.18
C ALA A 105 38.49 -4.36 1.77
N ALA A 106 37.44 -4.81 1.07
CA ALA A 106 37.56 -5.27 -0.31
C ALA A 106 37.86 -4.14 -1.30
N LEU A 107 37.33 -2.93 -1.05
CA LEU A 107 37.58 -1.74 -1.87
C LEU A 107 38.99 -1.15 -1.69
N GLU A 108 39.58 -1.28 -0.50
CA GLU A 108 40.94 -0.81 -0.17
C GLU A 108 42.04 -1.78 -0.64
N ALA A 109 41.71 -3.05 -0.85
CA ALA A 109 42.65 -4.07 -1.29
C ALA A 109 42.91 -4.07 -2.82
N VAL A 110 42.29 -3.14 -3.57
CA VAL A 110 42.41 -2.95 -5.04
C VAL A 110 43.10 -1.64 -5.34
#